data_AF-A0A959MW17-F1
#
_entry.id   AF-A0A959MW17-F1
#
_cell.length_a   1.000
_cell.length_b   1.000
_cell.length_c   1.000
_cell.angle_alpha   90.00
_cell.angle_beta   90.00
_cell.angle_gamma   90.00
#
_symmetry.space_group_name_H-M   'P 1'
#
loop_
_entity.id
_entity.type
_entity.pdbx_description
1 polymer ?
#
loop_
_entity_poly.entity_id
_entity_poly.type
_entity_poly.pdbx_seq_one_letter_code
_entity_poly.pdbx_strand_id
1 'polypeptide(L)'
;MNGKTNEDLIEKIKICKELIREGFYNGNMKYNDSEITEIIMISGYLENLSKRKKSNISNSEESDLKAMFSRLDKIVKNTNKNIRRIKP
;
A
#
# COMPACT_ATOMS: atom_id res chain seq x y z
N MET A 1 -12.06 11.40 -16.61
CA MET A 1 -11.71 11.63 -15.18
C MET A 1 -10.30 11.09 -14.90
N ASN A 2 -9.26 11.54 -15.63
CA ASN A 2 -8.00 10.79 -15.77
C ASN A 2 -6.78 11.44 -15.06
N GLY A 3 -6.99 12.48 -14.26
CA GLY A 3 -5.92 13.12 -13.46
C GLY A 3 -5.82 12.57 -12.04
N LYS A 4 -6.98 12.42 -11.38
CA LYS A 4 -7.08 12.07 -9.95
C LYS A 4 -6.52 10.67 -9.63
N THR A 5 -6.78 9.69 -10.51
CA THR A 5 -6.36 8.29 -10.32
C THR A 5 -4.83 8.10 -10.36
N ASN A 6 -4.10 8.94 -11.11
CA ASN A 6 -2.64 8.83 -11.18
C ASN A 6 -1.94 9.44 -9.97
N GLU A 7 -2.47 10.53 -9.43
CA GLU A 7 -1.95 11.14 -8.20
C GLU A 7 -2.17 10.21 -7.02
N ASP A 8 -3.36 9.61 -6.91
CA ASP A 8 -3.69 8.60 -5.90
C ASP A 8 -2.76 7.37 -5.99
N LEU A 9 -2.44 6.90 -7.20
CA LEU A 9 -1.49 5.80 -7.42
C LEU A 9 -0.08 6.16 -6.91
N ILE A 10 0.44 7.33 -7.26
CA ILE A 10 1.77 7.78 -6.85
C ILE A 10 1.85 7.92 -5.33
N GLU A 11 0.82 8.49 -4.70
CA GLU A 11 0.75 8.63 -3.26
C GLU A 11 0.73 7.26 -2.56
N LYS A 12 -0.09 6.32 -3.04
CA LYS A 12 -0.17 4.97 -2.47
C LYS A 12 1.12 4.17 -2.66
N ILE A 13 1.86 4.37 -3.77
CA ILE A 13 3.20 3.79 -3.96
C ILE A 13 4.18 4.33 -2.92
N LYS A 14 4.18 5.66 -2.66
CA LYS A 14 5.03 6.26 -1.63
C LYS A 14 4.75 5.66 -0.25
N ILE A 15 3.47 5.55 0.12
CA ILE A 15 3.04 4.92 1.38
C ILE A 15 3.58 3.48 1.46
N CYS A 16 3.42 2.67 0.42
CA CYS A 16 3.94 1.29 0.44
C CYS A 16 5.46 1.25 0.67
N LYS A 17 6.23 2.13 0.02
CA LYS A 17 7.69 2.20 0.21
C LYS A 17 8.08 2.59 1.63
N GLU A 18 7.37 3.54 2.23
CA GLU A 18 7.58 3.93 3.62
C GLU A 18 7.26 2.78 4.58
N LEU A 19 6.14 2.09 4.37
CA LEU A 19 5.74 0.94 5.21
C LEU A 19 6.73 -0.22 5.11
N ILE A 20 7.21 -0.54 3.90
CA ILE A 20 8.27 -1.53 3.69
C ILE A 20 9.52 -1.10 4.45
N ARG A 21 9.97 0.16 4.27
CA ARG A 21 11.14 0.69 4.97
C ARG A 21 10.99 0.60 6.49
N GLU A 22 9.86 1.01 7.04
CA GLU A 22 9.58 0.94 8.48
C GLU A 22 9.48 -0.49 9.01
N GLY A 23 8.92 -1.42 8.22
CA GLY A 23 8.83 -2.83 8.57
C GLY A 23 10.20 -3.51 8.68
N PHE A 24 11.16 -3.11 7.84
CA PHE A 24 12.49 -3.70 7.80
C PHE A 24 13.55 -3.01 8.71
N TYR A 25 13.40 -1.72 9.07
CA TYR A 25 14.53 -0.95 9.64
C TYR A 25 14.65 -0.86 11.16
N ASN A 26 13.69 -1.32 11.98
CA ASN A 26 13.69 -0.91 13.40
C ASN A 26 13.89 -2.00 14.45
N GLY A 27 14.25 -3.25 14.10
CA GLY A 27 14.45 -4.33 15.08
C GLY A 27 13.19 -4.73 15.88
N ASN A 28 12.13 -3.94 15.78
CA ASN A 28 10.77 -4.15 16.22
C ASN A 28 9.91 -4.18 14.96
N MET A 29 9.67 -5.37 14.42
CA MET A 29 8.78 -5.54 13.28
C MET A 29 7.39 -5.01 13.65
N LYS A 30 7.03 -3.84 13.12
CA LYS A 30 5.68 -3.25 13.24
C LYS A 30 4.63 -4.02 12.45
N TYR A 31 5.08 -4.81 11.47
CA TYR A 31 4.29 -5.61 10.54
C TYR A 31 4.80 -7.04 10.59
N ASN A 32 3.92 -8.03 10.53
CA ASN A 32 4.33 -9.42 10.38
C ASN A 32 4.78 -9.72 8.93
N ASP A 33 5.44 -10.85 8.71
CA ASP A 33 5.94 -11.24 7.39
C ASP A 33 4.85 -11.31 6.30
N SER A 34 3.63 -11.70 6.67
CA SER A 34 2.50 -11.74 5.74
C SER A 34 2.03 -10.35 5.34
N GLU A 35 1.99 -9.41 6.29
CA GLU A 35 1.65 -8.00 6.03
C GLU A 35 2.73 -7.34 5.15
N ILE A 36 4.01 -7.61 5.42
CA ILE A 36 5.13 -7.12 4.61
C ILE A 36 5.04 -7.67 3.19
N THR A 37 4.80 -8.98 3.04
CA THR A 37 4.63 -9.63 1.73
C THR A 37 3.46 -9.01 0.96
N GLU A 38 2.35 -8.74 1.64
CA GLU A 38 1.18 -8.10 1.03
C GLU A 38 1.48 -6.66 0.57
N ILE A 39 2.18 -5.85 1.39
CA ILE A 39 2.58 -4.49 1.01
C ILE A 39 3.53 -4.52 -0.20
N ILE A 40 4.47 -5.47 -0.26
CA ILE A 40 5.37 -5.63 -1.41
C ILE A 40 4.58 -5.95 -2.68
N MET A 41 3.62 -6.88 -2.62
CA MET A 41 2.78 -7.23 -3.76
C MET A 41 1.96 -6.03 -4.26
N ILE A 42 1.34 -5.29 -3.35
CA ILE A 42 0.58 -4.08 -3.68
C ILE A 42 1.49 -3.05 -4.34
N SER A 43 2.66 -2.78 -3.75
CA SER A 43 3.64 -1.84 -4.29
C SER A 43 4.04 -2.19 -5.72
N GLY A 44 4.36 -3.46 -6.00
CA GLY A 44 4.75 -3.92 -7.33
C GLY A 44 3.65 -3.76 -8.36
N TYR A 45 2.40 -4.06 -7.99
CA TYR A 45 1.24 -3.87 -8.86
C TYR A 45 1.02 -2.39 -9.19
N LEU A 46 1.04 -1.51 -8.18
CA LEU A 46 0.87 -0.07 -8.37
C LEU A 46 2.00 0.54 -9.22
N GLU A 47 3.25 0.11 -9.02
CA GLU A 47 4.37 0.56 -9.86
C GLU A 47 4.18 0.13 -11.32
N ASN A 48 3.75 -1.10 -11.55
CA ASN A 48 3.47 -1.59 -12.90
C ASN A 48 2.35 -0.79 -13.56
N LEU A 49 1.30 -0.44 -12.82
CA LEU A 49 0.24 0.44 -13.32
C LEU A 49 0.73 1.87 -13.59
N SER A 50 1.54 2.44 -12.70
CA SER A 50 2.07 3.81 -12.87
C SER A 50 2.96 3.96 -14.11
N LYS A 51 3.61 2.86 -14.54
CA LYS A 51 4.45 2.80 -15.74
C LYS A 51 3.63 2.67 -17.03
N ARG A 52 2.36 2.26 -16.97
CA ARG A 52 1.48 2.20 -18.15
C ARG A 52 1.13 3.63 -18.56
N LYS A 53 1.46 4.00 -19.80
CA LYS A 53 1.10 5.31 -20.37
C LYS A 53 -0.43 5.48 -20.39
N LYS A 54 -0.98 6.25 -19.44
CA LYS A 54 -2.27 7.00 -19.36
C LYS A 54 -3.58 6.45 -19.97
N SER A 55 -3.60 5.38 -20.75
CA SER A 55 -4.78 4.93 -21.48
C SER A 55 -5.32 3.65 -20.86
N ASN A 56 -6.40 3.85 -20.11
CA ASN A 56 -7.39 2.87 -19.68
C ASN A 56 -6.93 1.87 -18.62
N ILE A 57 -6.96 2.33 -17.37
CA ILE A 57 -7.29 1.43 -16.25
C ILE A 57 -8.70 0.91 -16.55
N SER A 58 -8.87 -0.40 -16.69
CA SER A 58 -10.19 -1.00 -16.91
C SER A 58 -11.04 -0.93 -15.64
N ASN A 59 -12.36 -1.10 -15.77
CA ASN A 59 -13.25 -1.18 -14.60
C ASN A 59 -12.87 -2.33 -13.63
N SER A 60 -12.28 -3.42 -14.16
CA SER A 60 -11.78 -4.52 -13.33
C SER A 60 -10.53 -4.10 -12.57
N GLU A 61 -9.58 -3.44 -13.22
CA GLU A 61 -8.38 -2.91 -12.57
C GLU A 61 -8.71 -1.83 -11.53
N GLU A 62 -9.72 -1.00 -11.78
CA GLU A 62 -10.19 -0.03 -10.79
C GLU A 62 -10.79 -0.72 -9.55
N SER A 63 -11.52 -1.82 -9.74
CA SER A 63 -12.07 -2.61 -8.62
C SER A 63 -10.95 -3.29 -7.82
N ASP A 64 -9.95 -3.85 -8.51
CA ASP A 64 -8.77 -4.44 -7.90
C ASP A 64 -7.98 -3.40 -7.10
N LEU A 65 -7.79 -2.20 -7.65
CA LEU A 65 -7.14 -1.08 -6.97
C LEU A 65 -7.88 -0.68 -5.70
N LYS A 66 -9.21 -0.55 -5.75
CA LYS A 66 -10.03 -0.25 -4.56
C LYS A 66 -9.87 -1.33 -3.49
N ALA A 67 -9.86 -2.59 -3.87
CA ALA A 67 -9.67 -3.70 -2.94
C ALA A 67 -8.27 -3.67 -2.30
N MET A 68 -7.23 -3.42 -3.10
CA MET A 68 -5.84 -3.31 -2.63
C MET A 68 -5.65 -2.11 -1.69
N PHE A 69 -6.20 -0.94 -2.03
CA PHE A 69 -6.15 0.22 -1.14
C PHE A 69 -6.88 -0.02 0.18
N SER A 70 -8.03 -0.68 0.15
CA SER A 70 -8.75 -1.06 1.37
C SER A 70 -7.94 -2.02 2.25
N ARG A 71 -7.23 -2.99 1.65
CA ARG A 71 -6.32 -3.89 2.37
C ARG A 71 -5.14 -3.14 2.98
N LEU A 72 -4.49 -2.26 2.21
CA LEU A 72 -3.40 -1.42 2.69
C LEU A 72 -3.83 -0.57 3.89
N ASP A 73 -4.99 0.07 3.81
CA ASP A 73 -5.54 0.88 4.90
C ASP A 73 -5.84 0.04 6.16
N LYS A 74 -6.25 -1.23 6.01
CA LYS A 74 -6.44 -2.16 7.14
C LYS A 74 -5.11 -2.52 7.80
N ILE A 75 -4.08 -2.82 7.02
CA ILE A 75 -2.74 -3.12 7.52
C ILE A 75 -2.21 -1.94 8.35
N VAL A 76 -2.27 -0.73 7.79
CA VAL A 76 -1.85 0.51 8.48
C VAL A 76 -2.64 0.72 9.78
N LYS A 77 -3.96 0.53 9.77
CA LYS A 77 -4.81 0.68 10.96
C LYS A 77 -4.48 -0.35 12.04
N ASN A 78 -4.24 -1.60 11.67
CA ASN A 78 -3.93 -2.67 12.62
C ASN A 78 -2.59 -2.42 13.31
N THR A 79 -1.58 -2.00 12.55
CA THR A 79 -0.28 -1.63 13.12
C THR A 79 -0.37 -0.45 14.07
N ASN A 80 -1.10 0.61 13.71
CA ASN A 80 -1.32 1.74 14.61
C ASN A 80 -2.06 1.35 15.91
N LYS A 81 -2.94 0.35 15.88
CA LYS A 81 -3.57 -0.21 17.09
C LYS A 81 -2.58 -1.02 17.92
N ASN A 82 -1.72 -1.81 17.29
CA ASN A 82 -0.71 -2.61 17.99
C ASN A 82 0.34 -1.73 18.67
N ILE A 83 0.76 -0.62 18.05
CA ILE A 83 1.67 0.36 18.67
C ILE A 83 1.01 1.05 19.89
N ARG A 84 -0.28 1.37 19.85
CA ARG A 84 -1.00 1.98 20.99
C ARG A 84 -1.19 1.03 22.18
N ARG A 85 -1.24 -0.28 21.94
CA ARG A 85 -1.29 -1.31 23.00
C ARG A 85 0.06 -1.54 23.67
N ILE A 86 1.15 -1.14 23.03
CA ILE A 86 2.51 -1.18 23.58
C ILE A 86 2.83 0.24 24.08
N LYS A 87 2.09 0.73 25.07
CA LYS A 87 2.56 1.81 25.94
C LYS A 87 2.56 1.27 27.37
N PRO A 88 3.65 1.49 28.13
CA PRO A 88 3.80 0.95 29.49
C PRO A 88 2.70 1.41 30.43
#